data_AF-A0A9P5YY02-F1
#
_entry.id   AF-A0A9P5YY02-F1
#
_cell.length_a   1.000
_cell.length_b   1.000
_cell.length_c   1.000
_cell.angle_alpha   90.00
_cell.angle_beta   90.00
_cell.angle_gamma   90.00
#
_symmetry.space_group_name_H-M   'P 1'
#
loop_
_entity.id
_entity.type
_entity.pdbx_description
1 polymer ?
#
loop_
_entity_poly.entity_id
_entity_poly.type
_entity_poly.pdbx_seq_one_letter_code
_entity_poly.pdbx_strand_id
1 'polypeptide(L)'
;EPLLPNVEDLTAHRDKFSTCFFLTSRLSQWHILRRLLRYPTKDTATACFYRIYQFAILDWNMLFRNALEYFCVSHPQALAGLYDSTDTKDPARYAAMTYLLVDSFNRRIELGLPRDAPPILEDCEELARRPRVLERVPMWRRPL
;
A
#
# COMPACT_ATOMS: atom_id res chain seq x y z
N GLU A 1 -15.12 7.64 3.23
CA GLU A 1 -14.46 6.75 4.21
C GLU A 1 -14.34 7.49 5.54
N PRO A 2 -14.50 6.82 6.69
CA PRO A 2 -14.23 7.44 7.98
C PRO A 2 -12.74 7.81 8.07
N LEU A 3 -12.45 8.98 8.66
CA LEU A 3 -11.10 9.43 8.97
C LEU A 3 -10.35 8.36 9.76
N LEU A 4 -9.07 8.17 9.46
CA LEU A 4 -8.26 7.22 10.22
C LEU A 4 -8.08 7.71 11.66
N PRO A 5 -8.08 6.80 12.64
CA PRO A 5 -7.74 7.12 14.02
C PRO A 5 -6.31 7.66 14.15
N ASN A 6 -6.06 8.50 15.15
CA ASN A 6 -4.74 9.06 15.42
C ASN A 6 -3.72 7.95 15.74
N VAL A 7 -2.42 8.22 15.60
CA VAL A 7 -1.34 7.29 15.95
C VAL A 7 -1.43 6.87 17.42
N GLU A 8 -1.75 7.82 18.30
CA GLU A 8 -1.96 7.56 19.73
C GLU A 8 -3.14 6.62 19.95
N ASP A 9 -4.26 6.82 19.24
CA ASP A 9 -5.44 5.95 19.33
C ASP A 9 -5.16 4.53 18.79
N LEU A 10 -4.40 4.44 17.69
CA LEU A 10 -4.01 3.17 17.08
C LEU A 10 -3.16 2.33 18.04
N THR A 11 -2.17 2.96 18.67
CA THR A 11 -1.27 2.29 19.61
C THR A 11 -1.96 1.96 20.95
N ALA A 12 -2.81 2.85 21.47
CA ALA A 12 -3.56 2.64 22.72
C ALA A 12 -4.66 1.57 22.62
N HIS A 13 -5.15 1.27 21.41
CA HIS A 13 -6.25 0.33 21.19
C HIS A 13 -5.90 -0.80 20.22
N ARG A 14 -4.63 -1.23 20.21
CA ARG A 14 -4.11 -2.30 19.35
C ARG A 14 -5.02 -3.54 19.28
N ASP A 15 -5.52 -3.99 20.42
CA ASP A 15 -6.35 -5.20 20.51
C ASP A 15 -7.71 -5.05 19.81
N LYS A 16 -8.31 -3.85 19.81
CA LYS A 16 -9.60 -3.60 19.14
C LYS A 16 -9.48 -3.71 17.62
N PHE A 17 -8.34 -3.27 17.07
CA PHE A 17 -8.07 -3.38 15.64
C PHE A 17 -7.74 -4.81 15.22
N SER A 18 -7.24 -5.64 16.14
CA SER A 18 -6.85 -7.02 15.83
C SER A 18 -8.07 -7.86 15.41
N THR A 19 -9.19 -7.70 16.11
CA THR A 19 -10.41 -8.46 15.88
C THR A 19 -11.00 -8.21 14.48
N CYS A 20 -10.84 -7.01 13.92
CA CYS A 20 -11.32 -6.66 12.59
C CYS A 20 -10.56 -7.34 11.44
N PHE A 21 -9.29 -7.70 11.65
CA PHE A 21 -8.43 -8.25 10.57
C PHE A 21 -8.07 -9.73 10.74
N PHE A 22 -8.13 -10.28 11.97
CA PHE A 22 -7.69 -11.65 12.25
C PHE A 22 -8.78 -12.73 12.22
N LEU A 23 -10.06 -12.38 11.99
CA LEU A 23 -11.20 -13.33 12.06
C LEU A 23 -11.22 -14.50 11.05
N THR A 24 -10.22 -14.68 10.18
CA THR A 24 -10.29 -15.71 9.11
C THR A 24 -9.01 -16.54 8.90
N SER A 25 -8.11 -16.62 9.89
CA SER A 25 -6.82 -17.32 9.77
C SER A 25 -6.86 -18.87 9.79
N ARG A 26 -8.03 -19.52 9.73
CA ARG A 26 -8.16 -20.98 9.98
C ARG A 26 -8.34 -21.91 8.77
N LEU A 27 -8.05 -21.51 7.52
CA LEU A 27 -8.20 -22.46 6.39
C LEU A 27 -7.07 -22.37 5.34
N SER A 28 -6.33 -23.47 5.21
CA SER A 28 -5.83 -24.17 4.00
C SER A 28 -5.41 -23.41 2.69
N GLN A 29 -4.09 -23.51 2.41
CA GLN A 29 -3.36 -23.87 1.16
C GLN A 29 -3.59 -23.17 -0.20
N TRP A 30 -4.36 -22.08 -0.32
CA TRP A 30 -4.47 -21.34 -1.59
C TRP A 30 -4.03 -19.87 -1.45
N HIS A 31 -2.73 -19.62 -1.44
CA HIS A 31 -2.14 -18.39 -0.91
C HIS A 31 -2.32 -17.12 -1.76
N ILE A 32 -2.44 -17.22 -3.09
CA ILE A 32 -2.49 -16.04 -3.98
C ILE A 32 -3.94 -15.57 -4.18
N LEU A 33 -4.87 -16.48 -4.48
CA LEU A 33 -6.29 -16.15 -4.73
C LEU A 33 -7.02 -15.68 -3.46
N ARG A 34 -6.63 -16.16 -2.27
CA ARG A 34 -7.24 -15.70 -1.00
C ARG A 34 -6.84 -14.29 -0.60
N ARG A 35 -5.69 -13.78 -1.07
CA ARG A 35 -5.27 -12.40 -0.77
C ARG A 35 -6.19 -11.40 -1.45
N LEU A 36 -6.63 -11.69 -2.68
CA LEU A 36 -7.59 -10.88 -3.43
C LEU A 36 -9.02 -11.01 -2.89
N LEU A 37 -9.42 -12.19 -2.41
CA LEU A 37 -10.77 -12.44 -1.84
C LEU A 37 -11.03 -11.77 -0.48
N ARG A 38 -10.00 -11.20 0.16
CA ARG A 38 -10.10 -10.51 1.45
C ARG A 38 -10.40 -9.03 1.36
N TYR A 39 -10.28 -8.43 0.18
CA TYR A 39 -10.54 -7.02 -0.03
C TYR A 39 -11.91 -6.85 -0.70
N PRO A 40 -12.69 -5.83 -0.29
CA PRO A 40 -14.00 -5.61 -0.89
C PRO A 40 -13.86 -5.45 -2.41
N THR A 41 -14.85 -5.92 -3.16
CA THR A 41 -14.89 -5.81 -4.63
C THR A 41 -14.85 -4.37 -5.16
N LYS A 42 -14.89 -3.38 -4.25
CA LYS A 42 -14.79 -1.94 -4.49
C LYS A 42 -13.73 -1.29 -3.59
N ASP A 43 -12.59 -1.95 -3.39
CA ASP A 43 -11.51 -1.37 -2.61
C ASP A 43 -10.78 -0.26 -3.38
N THR A 44 -10.67 0.92 -2.76
CA THR A 44 -9.97 2.06 -3.35
C THR A 44 -8.48 2.01 -3.00
N ALA A 45 -7.65 2.60 -3.85
CA ALA A 45 -6.22 2.66 -3.57
C ALA A 45 -5.91 3.45 -2.28
N THR A 46 -6.70 4.49 -1.99
CA THR A 46 -6.60 5.28 -0.76
C THR A 46 -6.89 4.42 0.47
N ALA A 47 -7.97 3.64 0.45
CA ALA A 47 -8.31 2.69 1.52
C ALA A 47 -7.17 1.69 1.77
N CYS A 48 -6.57 1.17 0.70
CA CYS A 48 -5.47 0.24 0.80
C CYS A 48 -4.19 0.88 1.36
N PHE A 49 -3.85 2.09 0.90
CA PHE A 49 -2.72 2.85 1.42
C PHE A 49 -2.87 3.13 2.93
N TYR A 50 -4.07 3.48 3.36
CA TYR A 50 -4.41 3.68 4.76
C TYR A 50 -4.23 2.42 5.61
N ARG A 51 -4.58 1.24 5.11
CA ARG A 51 -4.30 -0.03 5.80
C ARG A 51 -2.80 -0.32 5.89
N ILE A 52 -2.04 -0.06 4.82
CA ILE A 52 -0.57 -0.20 4.84
C ILE A 52 0.01 0.67 5.95
N TYR A 53 -0.40 1.94 6.02
CA TYR A 53 0.03 2.86 7.07
C TYR A 53 -0.31 2.35 8.47
N GLN A 54 -1.56 1.93 8.71
CA GLN A 54 -1.98 1.39 10.01
C GLN A 54 -1.17 0.16 10.40
N PHE A 55 -0.98 -0.79 9.49
CA PHE A 55 -0.22 -2.02 9.79
C PHE A 55 1.26 -1.74 10.03
N ALA A 56 1.84 -0.72 9.40
CA ALA A 56 3.20 -0.29 9.68
C ALA A 56 3.32 0.28 11.11
N ILE A 57 2.38 1.15 11.53
CA ILE A 57 2.38 1.72 12.89
C ILE A 57 2.14 0.67 13.97
N LEU A 58 1.28 -0.31 13.71
CA LEU A 58 0.94 -1.38 14.66
C LEU A 58 1.99 -2.52 14.72
N ASP A 59 3.04 -2.41 13.91
CA ASP A 59 4.08 -3.44 13.71
C ASP A 59 3.48 -4.81 13.34
N TRP A 60 2.44 -4.81 12.51
CA TRP A 60 1.79 -6.02 12.02
C TRP A 60 2.38 -6.45 10.69
N ASN A 61 3.66 -6.84 10.72
CA ASN A 61 4.49 -7.10 9.55
C ASN A 61 3.85 -8.04 8.50
N MET A 62 3.18 -9.11 8.93
CA MET A 62 2.48 -10.01 7.99
C MET A 62 1.33 -9.33 7.26
N LEU A 63 0.50 -8.55 7.97
CA LEU A 63 -0.63 -7.83 7.38
C LEU A 63 -0.16 -6.65 6.53
N PHE A 64 0.87 -5.93 7.00
CA PHE A 64 1.56 -4.89 6.25
C PHE A 64 2.04 -5.41 4.90
N ARG A 65 2.80 -6.51 4.88
CA ARG A 65 3.30 -7.13 3.64
C ARG A 65 2.17 -7.55 2.72
N ASN A 66 1.13 -8.18 3.25
CA ASN A 66 -0.02 -8.62 2.45
C ASN A 66 -0.78 -7.44 1.82
N ALA A 67 -0.96 -6.35 2.56
CA ALA A 67 -1.59 -5.13 2.05
C ALA A 67 -0.72 -4.45 1.00
N LEU A 68 0.60 -4.40 1.20
CA LEU A 68 1.54 -3.84 0.24
C LEU A 68 1.55 -4.63 -1.07
N GLU A 69 1.56 -5.96 -1.00
CA GLU A 69 1.48 -6.82 -2.19
C GLU A 69 0.15 -6.62 -2.94
N TYR A 70 -0.96 -6.58 -2.21
CA TYR A 70 -2.27 -6.32 -2.80
C TYR A 70 -2.34 -4.95 -3.49
N PHE A 71 -1.83 -3.90 -2.85
CA PHE A 71 -1.70 -2.57 -3.44
C PHE A 71 -0.81 -2.58 -4.69
N CYS A 72 0.25 -3.39 -4.68
CA CYS A 72 1.14 -3.50 -5.81
C CYS A 72 0.45 -4.09 -7.04
N VAL A 73 -0.36 -5.13 -6.86
CA VAL A 73 -1.04 -5.86 -7.94
C VAL A 73 -2.34 -5.17 -8.38
N SER A 74 -3.13 -4.66 -7.43
CA SER A 74 -4.49 -4.18 -7.69
C SER A 74 -4.55 -2.69 -8.01
N HIS A 75 -3.54 -1.92 -7.62
CA HIS A 75 -3.51 -0.45 -7.76
C HIS A 75 -2.19 0.06 -8.38
N PRO A 76 -1.80 -0.42 -9.58
CA PRO A 76 -0.47 -0.18 -10.16
C PRO A 76 -0.15 1.29 -10.49
N GLN A 77 -1.13 2.18 -10.59
CA GLN A 77 -0.95 3.59 -10.96
C GLN A 77 -1.44 4.58 -9.90
N ALA A 78 -1.71 4.11 -8.68
CA ALA A 78 -2.51 4.88 -7.75
C ALA A 78 -1.76 5.93 -6.95
N LEU A 79 -0.43 5.87 -6.84
CA LEU A 79 0.31 6.78 -5.94
C LEU A 79 0.16 8.24 -6.35
N ALA A 80 0.37 8.58 -7.63
CA ALA A 80 0.21 9.95 -8.12
C ALA A 80 -1.25 10.47 -7.98
N GLY A 81 -2.22 9.55 -8.01
CA GLY A 81 -3.65 9.81 -7.87
C GLY A 81 -4.19 9.62 -6.45
N LEU A 82 -3.34 9.40 -5.44
CA LEU A 82 -3.75 9.41 -4.03
C LEU A 82 -4.18 10.83 -3.68
N TYR A 83 -5.42 11.15 -3.98
CA TYR A 83 -6.08 12.38 -3.58
C TYR A 83 -6.53 12.22 -2.13
N ASP A 84 -5.89 12.97 -1.24
CA ASP A 84 -6.36 13.12 0.13
C ASP A 84 -7.19 14.40 0.23
N SER A 85 -8.49 14.30 -0.05
CA SER A 85 -9.45 15.35 0.35
C SER A 85 -10.01 15.16 1.75
N THR A 86 -9.71 14.04 2.39
CA THR A 86 -10.48 13.62 3.58
C THR A 86 -9.77 14.00 4.86
N ASP A 87 -8.45 13.90 4.94
CA ASP A 87 -7.73 14.22 6.17
C ASP A 87 -7.16 15.65 6.18
N THR A 88 -8.05 16.61 6.38
CA THR A 88 -7.69 18.03 6.52
C THR A 88 -6.96 18.35 7.84
N LYS A 89 -6.89 17.41 8.80
CA LYS A 89 -6.45 17.72 10.18
C LYS A 89 -4.94 17.66 10.35
N ASP A 90 -4.30 16.66 9.77
CA ASP A 90 -2.84 16.53 9.82
C ASP A 90 -2.40 15.67 8.64
N PRO A 91 -2.20 16.30 7.46
CA PRO A 91 -1.72 15.57 6.31
C PRO A 91 -0.36 14.95 6.64
N ALA A 92 0.52 15.60 7.42
CA ALA A 92 1.92 15.23 7.66
C ALA A 92 2.10 13.78 8.14
N ARG A 93 1.12 13.21 8.85
CA ARG A 93 1.18 11.81 9.31
C ARG A 93 1.43 10.78 8.20
N TYR A 94 0.90 11.00 7.00
CA TYR A 94 1.10 10.08 5.87
C TYR A 94 2.33 10.41 5.01
N ALA A 95 3.00 11.55 5.26
CA ALA A 95 4.06 12.07 4.39
C ALA A 95 5.17 11.05 4.23
N ALA A 96 5.70 10.62 5.38
CA ALA A 96 6.83 9.73 5.45
C ALA A 96 6.53 8.44 4.68
N MET A 97 5.36 7.84 4.88
CA MET A 97 4.96 6.62 4.19
C MET A 97 4.84 6.84 2.68
N THR A 98 4.22 7.94 2.24
CA THR A 98 4.11 8.27 0.80
C THR A 98 5.50 8.45 0.18
N TYR A 99 6.40 9.19 0.82
CA TYR A 99 7.77 9.39 0.33
C TYR A 99 8.54 8.06 0.27
N LEU A 100 8.46 7.24 1.31
CA LEU A 100 9.12 5.93 1.35
C LEU A 100 8.63 5.00 0.25
N LEU A 101 7.32 4.98 -0.03
CA LEU A 101 6.78 4.18 -1.12
C LEU A 101 7.26 4.69 -2.48
N VAL A 102 7.18 5.99 -2.74
CA VAL A 102 7.64 6.60 -4.00
C VAL A 102 9.12 6.31 -4.23
N ASP A 103 9.96 6.55 -3.21
CA ASP A 103 11.40 6.27 -3.26
C ASP A 103 11.68 4.78 -3.53
N SER A 104 11.01 3.89 -2.78
CA SER A 104 11.17 2.44 -2.93
C SER A 104 10.77 1.94 -4.32
N PHE A 105 9.68 2.46 -4.88
CA PHE A 105 9.25 2.09 -6.23
C PHE A 105 10.19 2.66 -7.29
N ASN A 106 10.60 3.93 -7.18
CA ASN A 106 11.52 4.55 -8.13
C ASN A 106 12.86 3.83 -8.15
N ARG A 107 13.40 3.47 -6.98
CA ARG A 107 14.61 2.66 -6.89
C ARG A 107 14.48 1.31 -7.62
N ARG A 108 13.33 0.64 -7.52
CA ARG A 108 13.08 -0.60 -8.27
C ARG A 108 13.00 -0.36 -9.78
N ILE A 109 12.32 0.71 -10.20
CA ILE A 109 12.17 1.09 -11.60
C ILE A 109 13.52 1.45 -12.22
N GLU A 110 14.38 2.14 -11.48
CA GLU A 110 15.76 2.46 -11.89
C GLU A 110 16.61 1.20 -12.09
N LEU A 111 16.37 0.16 -11.29
CA LEU A 111 16.98 -1.18 -11.45
C LEU A 111 16.37 -1.98 -12.62
N GLY A 112 15.42 -1.42 -13.37
CA GLY A 112 14.78 -2.08 -14.51
C GLY A 112 13.58 -2.95 -14.13
N LEU A 113 13.07 -2.83 -12.90
CA LEU A 113 11.85 -3.51 -12.46
C LEU A 113 10.66 -2.54 -12.53
N PRO A 114 9.85 -2.58 -13.59
CA PRO A 114 8.68 -1.73 -13.70
C PRO A 114 7.66 -2.03 -12.60
N ARG A 115 6.75 -1.09 -12.37
CA ARG A 115 5.80 -1.11 -11.26
C ARG A 115 4.86 -2.32 -11.26
N ASP A 116 4.57 -2.84 -12.45
CA ASP A 116 3.71 -3.98 -12.75
C ASP A 116 4.50 -5.27 -13.00
N ALA A 117 5.81 -5.29 -12.70
CA ALA A 117 6.63 -6.48 -12.86
C ALA A 117 6.04 -7.67 -12.08
N PRO A 118 5.96 -8.86 -12.70
CA PRO A 118 5.47 -10.05 -12.02
C PRO A 118 6.38 -10.43 -10.82
N PRO A 119 5.85 -11.10 -9.79
CA PRO A 119 6.64 -11.55 -8.65
C PRO A 119 7.79 -12.50 -9.02
N ILE A 120 7.64 -13.23 -10.13
CA ILE A 120 8.64 -14.13 -10.71
C ILE A 120 9.00 -13.56 -12.08
N LEU A 121 10.28 -13.27 -12.29
CA LEU A 121 10.78 -12.70 -13.54
C LEU A 121 11.11 -13.83 -14.51
N GLU A 122 10.29 -13.99 -15.55
CA GLU A 122 10.49 -15.00 -16.58
C GLU A 122 11.23 -14.43 -17.80
N ASP A 123 10.90 -13.19 -18.20
CA ASP A 123 11.50 -12.51 -19.35
C ASP A 123 12.10 -11.15 -18.93
N CYS A 124 13.36 -11.19 -18.50
CA CYS A 124 14.08 -9.99 -18.08
C CYS A 124 14.38 -9.03 -19.26
N GLU A 125 14.50 -9.54 -20.49
CA GLU A 125 14.79 -8.72 -21.67
C GLU A 125 13.58 -7.90 -22.10
N GLU A 126 12.38 -8.46 -21.97
CA GLU A 126 11.13 -7.72 -22.15
C GLU A 126 11.00 -6.60 -21.13
N LEU A 127 11.20 -6.90 -19.84
CA LEU A 127 11.12 -5.90 -18.77
C LEU A 127 12.14 -4.77 -18.95
N ALA A 128 13.36 -5.09 -19.40
CA ALA A 128 14.41 -4.10 -19.66
C ALA A 128 14.09 -3.16 -20.83
N ARG A 129 13.28 -3.61 -21.80
CA ARG A 129 12.83 -2.79 -22.95
C ARG A 129 11.67 -1.85 -22.60
N ARG A 130 10.96 -2.09 -21.50
CA ARG A 130 9.83 -1.25 -21.09
C ARG A 130 10.30 0.15 -20.68
N PRO A 131 9.48 1.19 -20.92
CA PRO A 131 9.80 2.54 -20.49
C PRO A 131 9.83 2.62 -18.95
N ARG A 132 10.83 3.34 -18.42
CA ARG A 132 10.94 3.64 -16.99
C ARG A 132 9.99 4.78 -16.63
N VAL A 133 8.82 4.43 -16.10
CA VAL A 133 7.82 5.38 -15.63
C VAL A 133 7.97 5.57 -14.13
N LEU A 134 8.66 6.63 -13.71
CA LEU A 134 8.87 6.94 -12.30
C LEU A 134 7.56 7.40 -11.64
N GLU A 135 7.35 6.92 -10.42
CA GLU A 135 6.32 7.39 -9.51
C GLU A 135 6.60 8.83 -9.10
N ARG A 136 5.51 9.58 -8.87
CA ARG A 136 5.57 10.97 -8.43
C ARG A 136 4.87 11.11 -7.11
N VAL A 137 5.46 11.94 -6.26
CA VAL A 137 4.79 12.40 -5.04
C VAL A 137 3.51 13.15 -5.43
N PRO A 138 2.36 12.85 -4.78
CA PRO A 138 1.10 13.54 -5.02
C PRO A 138 1.23 15.06 -4.94
N MET A 139 0.39 15.79 -5.68
CA MET A 139 0.48 17.26 -5.75
C MET A 139 0.26 17.95 -4.40
N TRP A 140 -0.59 17.41 -3.52
CA TRP A 140 -0.81 17.93 -2.16
C TRP A 140 0.44 17.85 -1.26
N ARG A 141 1.52 17.22 -1.74
CA ARG A 141 2.80 17.06 -1.06
C ARG A 141 3.98 17.73 -1.73
N ARG A 142 3.82 18.36 -2.89
CA ARG A 142 4.95 19.08 -3.47
C ARG A 142 5.30 20.23 -2.53
N PRO A 143 6.56 20.32 -2.04
CA PRO A 143 7.00 21.54 -1.39
C PRO A 143 6.82 22.68 -2.40
N LEU A 144 6.18 23.77 -1.97
CA LEU A 144 6.12 25.02 -2.71
C LEU A 144 7.53 25.54 -2.98
#